data_AF-A0A7W0PF40-F1
#
_entry.id   AF-A0A7W0PF40-F1
#
_cell.length_a   1.000
_cell.length_b   1.000
_cell.length_c   1.000
_cell.angle_alpha   90.00
_cell.angle_beta   90.00
_cell.angle_gamma   90.00
#
_symmetry.space_group_name_H-M   'P 1'
#
loop_
_entity.id
_entity.type
_entity.pdbx_description
1 polymer ?
#
loop_
_entity_poly.entity_id
_entity_poly.type
_entity_poly.pdbx_seq_one_letter_code
_entity_poly.pdbx_strand_id
1 'polypeptide(L)'
;AYVNPSEHRYLSDIEHREEGGTPAIVESIRAGLVFQLKAAVGTDVIRAYEEHHLRRVVRSWTQNPNIEILGNLDAERLSIVSFVVRRPRGRYLHHNFVVALLNDLFGIQSRGGCSCAGPYGHRLLGIDIERSREFEREISSGCEGIKPGWVRVNFNYFISEPVLDYLVAAVHLVAAHGFRLLPDYRFDPATGLWRHRDGPVEPPMRLHQVSYDAGGWMRYPDHQERASESVLASYLDEARDLFAGREDCDASCDDPAQRVSADFEALRWFELPEACLH
;
A
#
# COMPACT_ATOMS: atom_id res chain seq x y z
N ALA A 1 -41.39 15.16 -7.67
CA ALA A 1 -41.38 13.86 -8.36
C ALA A 1 -42.64 13.10 -7.99
N TYR A 2 -43.07 12.13 -8.80
CA TYR A 2 -44.16 11.23 -8.48
C TYR A 2 -43.83 9.84 -9.04
N VAL A 3 -44.12 8.77 -8.30
CA VAL A 3 -43.93 7.39 -8.77
C VAL A 3 -45.04 6.51 -8.22
N ASN A 4 -45.63 5.69 -9.09
CA ASN A 4 -46.54 4.60 -8.76
C ASN A 4 -46.19 3.38 -9.63
N PRO A 5 -46.85 2.21 -9.49
CA PRO A 5 -46.50 1.01 -10.25
C PRO A 5 -46.59 1.12 -11.79
N SER A 6 -47.30 2.12 -12.32
CA SER A 6 -47.56 2.28 -13.76
C SER A 6 -47.07 3.61 -14.34
N GLU A 7 -46.74 4.59 -13.51
CA GLU A 7 -46.44 5.96 -13.91
C GLU A 7 -45.32 6.55 -13.06
N HIS A 8 -44.52 7.40 -13.66
CA HIS A 8 -43.59 8.25 -12.93
C HIS A 8 -43.45 9.62 -13.58
N ARG A 9 -43.10 10.61 -12.77
CA ARG A 9 -42.75 11.96 -13.21
C ARG A 9 -41.51 12.42 -12.46
N TYR A 10 -40.43 12.63 -13.20
CA TYR A 10 -39.20 13.21 -12.68
C TYR A 10 -39.39 14.69 -12.34
N LEU A 11 -38.54 15.19 -11.43
CA LEU A 11 -38.38 16.63 -11.23
C LEU A 11 -37.71 17.24 -12.47
N SER A 12 -38.08 18.47 -12.80
CA SER A 12 -37.48 19.24 -13.90
C SER A 12 -36.11 19.81 -13.54
N ASP A 13 -35.90 20.07 -12.25
CA ASP A 13 -34.63 20.48 -11.67
C ASP A 13 -33.68 19.27 -11.62
N ILE A 14 -32.50 19.41 -12.24
CA ILE A 14 -31.55 18.30 -12.42
C ILE A 14 -30.91 17.94 -11.09
N GLU A 15 -30.49 18.93 -10.29
CA GLU A 15 -29.87 18.69 -8.99
C GLU A 15 -30.80 17.91 -8.05
N HIS A 16 -32.06 18.34 -7.93
CA HIS A 16 -33.04 17.64 -7.09
C HIS A 16 -33.46 16.27 -7.64
N ARG A 17 -33.28 16.02 -8.94
CA ARG A 17 -33.60 14.73 -9.54
C ARG A 17 -32.52 13.68 -9.24
N GLU A 18 -31.26 14.10 -9.20
CA GLU A 18 -30.12 13.21 -8.88
C GLU A 18 -29.90 13.08 -7.36
N GLU A 19 -30.55 13.92 -6.55
CA GLU A 19 -30.54 13.82 -5.09
C GLU A 19 -31.43 12.66 -4.60
N GLY A 20 -30.90 11.84 -3.69
CA GLY A 20 -31.65 10.76 -3.05
C GLY A 20 -32.83 11.28 -2.22
N GLY A 21 -33.93 10.53 -2.15
CA GLY A 21 -35.16 10.98 -1.49
C GLY A 21 -34.98 11.40 -0.02
N THR A 22 -34.08 10.76 0.72
CA THR A 22 -33.54 11.29 1.99
C THR A 22 -32.05 11.58 1.76
N PRO A 23 -31.63 12.85 1.71
CA PRO A 23 -30.23 13.18 1.46
C PRO A 23 -29.35 12.80 2.66
N ALA A 24 -28.08 12.60 2.38
CA ALA A 24 -27.05 12.30 3.37
C ALA A 24 -26.66 13.59 4.15
N ILE A 25 -27.61 14.14 4.93
CA ILE A 25 -27.50 15.49 5.52
C ILE A 25 -26.23 15.63 6.37
N VAL A 26 -25.94 14.65 7.23
CA VAL A 26 -24.78 14.70 8.13
C VAL A 26 -23.47 14.64 7.31
N GLU A 27 -23.43 13.80 6.28
CA GLU A 27 -22.32 13.66 5.36
C GLU A 27 -22.08 14.95 4.58
N SER A 28 -23.14 15.61 4.10
CA SER A 28 -23.07 16.90 3.41
C SER A 28 -22.54 18.02 4.32
N ILE A 29 -22.99 18.07 5.58
CA ILE A 29 -22.45 19.01 6.58
C ILE A 29 -20.96 18.74 6.81
N ARG A 30 -20.56 17.48 7.02
CA ARG A 30 -19.16 17.10 7.19
C ARG A 30 -18.31 17.46 5.97
N ALA A 31 -18.82 17.24 4.77
CA ALA A 31 -18.16 17.63 3.53
C ALA A 31 -17.95 19.14 3.47
N GLY A 32 -18.99 19.94 3.76
CA GLY A 32 -18.91 21.40 3.84
C GLY A 32 -17.84 21.89 4.82
N LEU A 33 -17.74 21.27 6.01
CA LEU A 33 -16.71 21.58 7.01
C LEU A 33 -15.29 21.25 6.50
N VAL A 34 -15.10 20.14 5.77
CA VAL A 34 -13.81 19.78 5.16
C VAL A 34 -13.40 20.81 4.10
N PHE A 35 -14.34 21.26 3.26
CA PHE A 35 -14.07 22.31 2.28
C PHE A 35 -13.71 23.64 2.95
N GLN A 36 -14.42 24.01 4.02
CA GLN A 36 -14.12 25.21 4.81
C GLN A 36 -12.72 25.13 5.43
N LEU A 37 -12.35 23.99 6.01
CA LEU A 37 -11.01 23.77 6.56
C LEU A 37 -9.92 23.87 5.47
N LYS A 38 -10.12 23.21 4.34
CA LYS A 38 -9.20 23.30 3.19
C LYS A 38 -9.03 24.73 2.70
N ALA A 39 -10.11 25.51 2.64
CA ALA A 39 -10.07 26.92 2.27
C ALA A 39 -9.31 27.77 3.30
N ALA A 40 -9.48 27.49 4.60
CA ALA A 40 -8.78 28.17 5.67
C ALA A 40 -7.27 27.88 5.69
N VAL A 41 -6.85 26.64 5.38
CA VAL A 41 -5.43 26.29 5.19
C VAL A 41 -4.86 26.95 3.93
N GLY A 42 -5.63 26.95 2.84
CA GLY A 42 -5.24 27.50 1.55
C GLY A 42 -4.49 26.51 0.67
N THR A 43 -4.79 26.51 -0.63
CA THR A 43 -4.19 25.57 -1.59
C THR A 43 -2.69 25.78 -1.79
N ASP A 44 -2.22 27.03 -1.71
CA ASP A 44 -0.81 27.35 -1.90
C ASP A 44 0.05 26.82 -0.76
N VAL A 45 -0.47 26.87 0.47
CA VAL A 45 0.17 26.28 1.65
C VAL A 45 0.24 24.76 1.51
N ILE A 46 -0.90 24.11 1.20
CA ILE A 46 -0.96 22.65 0.99
C ILE A 46 0.09 22.22 -0.05
N ARG A 47 0.10 22.91 -1.19
CA ARG A 47 1.05 22.66 -2.28
C ARG A 47 2.50 22.84 -1.86
N ALA A 48 2.81 23.90 -1.11
CA ALA A 48 4.18 24.17 -0.67
C ALA A 48 4.72 23.06 0.26
N TYR A 49 3.91 22.58 1.21
CA TYR A 49 4.29 21.46 2.10
C TYR A 49 4.43 20.14 1.33
N GLU A 50 3.47 19.83 0.46
CA GLU A 50 3.51 18.63 -0.39
C GLU A 50 4.73 18.62 -1.33
N GLU A 51 5.05 19.75 -1.96
CA GLU A 51 6.26 19.89 -2.79
C GLU A 51 7.54 19.76 -1.97
N HIS A 52 7.57 20.30 -0.74
CA HIS A 52 8.71 20.15 0.17
C HIS A 52 8.95 18.69 0.53
N HIS A 53 7.92 17.96 0.97
CA HIS A 53 8.01 16.54 1.30
C HIS A 53 8.44 15.72 0.08
N LEU A 54 7.79 15.94 -1.07
CA LEU A 54 8.12 15.24 -2.31
C LEU A 54 9.59 15.44 -2.71
N ARG A 55 10.10 16.67 -2.67
CA ARG A 55 11.51 16.97 -3.01
C ARG A 55 12.48 16.26 -2.06
N ARG A 56 12.18 16.22 -0.75
CA ARG A 56 13.02 15.51 0.23
C ARG A 56 13.04 14.01 -0.05
N VAL A 57 11.87 13.40 -0.24
CA VAL A 57 11.71 11.96 -0.50
C VAL A 57 12.43 11.56 -1.79
N VAL A 58 12.15 12.26 -2.90
CA VAL A 58 12.77 11.96 -4.21
C VAL A 58 14.29 12.11 -4.15
N ARG A 59 14.81 13.14 -3.46
CA ARG A 59 16.26 13.32 -3.29
C ARG A 59 16.88 12.17 -2.50
N SER A 60 16.25 11.74 -1.41
CA SER A 60 16.75 10.65 -0.55
C SER A 60 16.71 9.30 -1.27
N TRP A 61 15.57 8.96 -1.87
CA TRP A 61 15.35 7.65 -2.45
C TRP A 61 16.11 7.44 -3.77
N THR A 62 16.30 8.48 -4.59
CA THR A 62 17.12 8.39 -5.82
C THR A 62 18.59 8.07 -5.53
N GLN A 63 19.09 8.38 -4.32
CA GLN A 63 20.47 8.07 -3.92
C GLN A 63 20.64 6.60 -3.50
N ASN A 64 19.55 5.86 -3.33
CA ASN A 64 19.59 4.47 -2.89
C ASN A 64 19.47 3.52 -4.10
N PRO A 65 20.49 2.69 -4.40
CA PRO A 65 20.50 1.81 -5.59
C PRO A 65 19.51 0.62 -5.51
N ASN A 66 18.87 0.43 -4.36
CA ASN A 66 17.85 -0.58 -4.11
C ASN A 66 16.42 -0.03 -4.26
N ILE A 67 16.26 1.27 -4.47
CA ILE A 67 14.96 1.92 -4.69
C ILE A 67 14.93 2.48 -6.09
N GLU A 68 13.90 2.13 -6.85
CA GLU A 68 13.65 2.72 -8.17
C GLU A 68 12.31 3.44 -8.13
N ILE A 69 12.36 4.78 -8.24
CA ILE A 69 11.16 5.60 -8.31
C ILE A 69 10.61 5.55 -9.72
N LEU A 70 9.32 5.25 -9.85
CA LEU A 70 8.64 5.17 -11.14
C LEU A 70 8.03 6.51 -11.54
N GLY A 71 8.03 6.76 -12.85
CA GLY A 71 7.45 7.94 -13.47
C GLY A 71 8.47 9.05 -13.74
N ASN A 72 7.99 10.12 -14.39
CA ASN A 72 8.83 11.27 -14.67
C ASN A 72 9.06 12.08 -13.38
N LEU A 73 10.33 12.32 -13.01
CA LEU A 73 10.71 13.08 -11.83
C LEU A 73 10.74 14.60 -12.09
N ASP A 74 10.82 15.02 -13.34
CA ASP A 74 10.87 16.43 -13.77
C ASP A 74 9.47 17.02 -13.98
N ALA A 75 8.45 16.18 -14.09
CA ALA A 75 7.07 16.61 -14.28
C ALA A 75 6.41 17.03 -12.96
N GLU A 76 5.51 18.01 -13.05
CA GLU A 76 4.61 18.33 -11.94
C GLU A 76 3.80 17.09 -11.53
N ARG A 77 3.75 16.82 -10.24
CA ARG A 77 3.11 15.62 -9.68
C ARG A 77 2.59 15.88 -8.28
N LEU A 78 1.58 15.09 -7.91
CA LEU A 78 1.12 15.00 -6.52
C LEU A 78 2.24 14.44 -5.64
N SER A 79 2.16 14.68 -4.33
CA SER A 79 3.08 14.16 -3.31
C SER A 79 2.88 12.66 -3.05
N ILE A 80 2.81 11.88 -4.13
CA ILE A 80 2.62 10.44 -4.16
C ILE A 80 3.80 9.85 -4.91
N VAL A 81 4.51 8.95 -4.25
CA VAL A 81 5.70 8.30 -4.80
C VAL A 81 5.40 6.83 -5.06
N SER A 82 5.51 6.44 -6.32
CA SER A 82 5.45 5.05 -6.77
C SER A 82 6.87 4.52 -6.89
N PHE A 83 7.18 3.36 -6.32
CA PHE A 83 8.51 2.80 -6.37
C PHE A 83 8.50 1.27 -6.34
N VAL A 84 9.58 0.68 -6.83
CA VAL A 84 9.90 -0.74 -6.66
C VAL A 84 11.19 -0.87 -5.85
N VAL A 85 11.33 -2.00 -5.17
CA VAL A 85 12.48 -2.30 -4.33
C VAL A 85 13.23 -3.49 -4.91
N ARG A 86 14.55 -3.38 -5.04
CA ARG A 86 15.42 -4.44 -5.53
C ARG A 86 16.38 -4.90 -4.45
N ARG A 87 16.41 -6.21 -4.18
CA ARG A 87 17.38 -6.81 -3.27
C ARG A 87 18.82 -6.45 -3.73
N PRO A 88 19.75 -6.11 -2.82
CA PRO A 88 21.15 -5.95 -3.18
C PRO A 88 21.67 -7.18 -3.94
N ARG A 89 22.10 -6.98 -5.20
CA ARG A 89 22.58 -8.04 -6.10
C ARG A 89 21.57 -9.16 -6.41
N GLY A 90 20.27 -8.91 -6.20
CA GLY A 90 19.20 -9.88 -6.45
C GLY A 90 18.09 -9.34 -7.35
N ARG A 91 16.96 -10.03 -7.34
CA ARG A 91 15.71 -9.64 -8.04
C ARG A 91 14.95 -8.58 -7.24
N TYR A 92 13.82 -8.14 -7.79
CA TYR A 92 12.91 -7.25 -7.09
C TYR A 92 12.24 -7.95 -5.89
N LEU A 93 11.82 -7.17 -4.92
CA LEU A 93 10.88 -7.62 -3.91
C LEU A 93 9.45 -7.45 -4.44
N HIS A 94 8.59 -8.42 -4.20
CA HIS A 94 7.20 -8.34 -4.62
C HIS A 94 6.52 -7.12 -3.96
N HIS A 95 5.75 -6.33 -4.69
CA HIS A 95 5.17 -5.09 -4.15
C HIS A 95 4.26 -5.34 -2.94
N ASN A 96 3.48 -6.43 -2.93
CA ASN A 96 2.64 -6.76 -1.78
C ASN A 96 3.46 -7.25 -0.58
N PHE A 97 4.66 -7.79 -0.79
CA PHE A 97 5.57 -8.11 0.31
C PHE A 97 6.10 -6.84 0.97
N VAL A 98 6.55 -5.87 0.16
CA VAL A 98 7.01 -4.57 0.67
C VAL A 98 5.88 -3.84 1.41
N VAL A 99 4.65 -3.89 0.89
CA VAL A 99 3.46 -3.34 1.57
C VAL A 99 3.21 -4.03 2.91
N ALA A 100 3.29 -5.37 2.96
CA ALA A 100 3.13 -6.13 4.19
C ALA A 100 4.21 -5.74 5.21
N LEU A 101 5.48 -5.66 4.83
CA LEU A 101 6.57 -5.22 5.71
C LEU A 101 6.35 -3.80 6.26
N LEU A 102 5.96 -2.85 5.39
CA LEU A 102 5.67 -1.48 5.81
C LEU A 102 4.53 -1.42 6.83
N ASN A 103 3.50 -2.24 6.66
CA ASN A 103 2.39 -2.34 7.60
C ASN A 103 2.80 -3.02 8.91
N ASP A 104 3.38 -4.22 8.81
CA ASP A 104 3.56 -5.13 9.94
C ASP A 104 4.71 -4.69 10.87
N LEU A 105 5.78 -4.10 10.32
CA LEU A 105 6.91 -3.63 11.13
C LEU A 105 6.79 -2.17 11.53
N PHE A 106 6.23 -1.33 10.64
CA PHE A 106 6.31 0.13 10.80
C PHE A 106 4.96 0.81 11.00
N GLY A 107 3.84 0.08 10.88
CA GLY A 107 2.49 0.67 10.93
C GLY A 107 2.18 1.59 9.75
N ILE A 108 2.93 1.49 8.65
CA ILE A 108 2.80 2.34 7.46
C ILE A 108 1.87 1.65 6.46
N GLN A 109 0.64 2.16 6.39
CA GLN A 109 -0.33 1.70 5.39
C GLN A 109 0.02 2.27 4.01
N SER A 110 0.37 1.37 3.09
CA SER A 110 0.67 1.70 1.70
C SER A 110 -0.21 0.90 0.74
N ARG A 111 -0.16 1.24 -0.55
CA ARG A 111 -0.89 0.48 -1.57
C ARG A 111 0.08 -0.18 -2.55
N GLY A 112 -0.09 -1.47 -2.77
CA GLY A 112 0.61 -2.24 -3.79
C GLY A 112 -0.29 -2.53 -4.98
N GLY A 113 0.31 -2.71 -6.16
CA GLY A 113 -0.36 -3.25 -7.34
C GLY A 113 0.00 -2.52 -8.62
N CYS A 114 -0.64 -2.95 -9.72
CA CYS A 114 -0.60 -2.24 -10.99
C CYS A 114 -1.77 -1.28 -11.09
N SER A 115 -1.51 -0.03 -11.46
CA SER A 115 -2.59 0.95 -11.67
C SER A 115 -3.47 0.55 -12.85
N CYS A 116 -4.75 0.96 -12.85
CA CYS A 116 -5.75 0.66 -13.88
C CYS A 116 -5.37 1.13 -15.31
N ALA A 117 -4.24 1.82 -15.46
CA ALA A 117 -3.64 2.20 -16.72
C ALA A 117 -2.58 1.19 -17.17
N GLY A 118 -3.01 0.00 -17.59
CA GLY A 118 -2.14 -1.12 -17.98
C GLY A 118 -1.00 -0.75 -18.95
N PRO A 119 -1.25 -0.03 -20.06
CA PRO A 119 -0.19 0.37 -20.99
C PRO A 119 0.87 1.29 -20.38
N TYR A 120 0.51 2.11 -19.38
CA TYR A 120 1.48 2.94 -18.67
C TYR A 120 2.32 2.10 -17.71
N GLY A 121 1.70 1.16 -16.99
CA GLY A 121 2.42 0.19 -16.15
C GLY A 121 3.43 -0.63 -16.94
N HIS A 122 3.07 -1.10 -18.14
CA HIS A 122 3.98 -1.86 -18.99
C HIS A 122 5.21 -1.05 -19.41
N ARG A 123 5.02 0.22 -19.80
CA ARG A 123 6.15 1.11 -20.13
C ARG A 123 7.06 1.36 -18.94
N LEU A 124 6.50 1.56 -17.74
CA LEU A 124 7.29 1.81 -16.54
C LEU A 124 8.10 0.58 -16.10
N LEU A 125 7.58 -0.62 -16.32
CA LEU A 125 8.20 -1.87 -15.89
C LEU A 125 8.97 -2.59 -17.02
N GLY A 126 9.09 -1.97 -18.19
CA GLY A 126 9.79 -2.54 -19.35
C GLY A 126 9.14 -3.82 -19.91
N ILE A 127 7.82 -3.93 -19.81
CA ILE A 127 7.06 -5.10 -20.29
C ILE A 127 6.63 -4.86 -21.74
N ASP A 128 7.10 -5.70 -22.65
CA ASP A 128 6.66 -5.69 -24.04
C ASP A 128 5.33 -6.44 -24.24
N ILE A 129 4.83 -6.42 -25.48
CA ILE A 129 3.53 -7.03 -25.80
C ILE A 129 3.55 -8.57 -25.71
N GLU A 130 4.69 -9.20 -25.92
CA GLU A 130 4.83 -10.65 -25.87
C GLU A 130 4.76 -11.11 -24.41
N ARG A 131 5.60 -10.51 -23.56
CA ARG A 131 5.58 -10.73 -22.11
C ARG A 131 4.26 -10.33 -21.46
N SER A 132 3.60 -9.28 -21.96
CA SER A 132 2.24 -8.92 -21.54
C SER A 132 1.24 -10.05 -21.78
N ARG A 133 1.31 -10.74 -22.92
CA ARG A 133 0.40 -11.88 -23.23
C ARG A 133 0.74 -13.11 -22.40
N GLU A 134 2.00 -13.31 -22.05
CA GLU A 134 2.39 -14.37 -21.12
C GLU A 134 1.80 -14.13 -19.72
N PHE A 135 1.90 -12.91 -19.20
CA PHE A 135 1.24 -12.54 -17.94
C PHE A 135 -0.28 -12.70 -18.02
N GLU A 136 -0.92 -12.28 -19.11
CA GLU A 136 -2.36 -12.44 -19.29
C GLU A 136 -2.80 -13.91 -19.22
N ARG A 137 -2.05 -14.82 -19.83
CA ARG A 137 -2.33 -16.27 -19.80
C ARG A 137 -2.25 -16.83 -18.39
N GLU A 138 -1.19 -16.51 -17.65
CA GLU A 138 -1.02 -16.98 -16.25
C GLU A 138 -2.02 -16.34 -15.28
N ILE A 139 -2.37 -15.07 -15.49
CA ILE A 139 -3.39 -14.42 -14.64
C ILE A 139 -4.77 -15.04 -14.92
N SER A 140 -5.08 -15.33 -16.20
CA SER A 140 -6.34 -15.97 -16.59
C SER A 140 -6.47 -17.42 -16.08
N SER A 141 -5.36 -18.09 -15.79
CA SER A 141 -5.34 -19.41 -15.15
C SER A 141 -5.51 -19.35 -13.62
N GLY A 142 -5.68 -18.14 -13.05
CA GLY A 142 -5.97 -17.91 -11.63
C GLY A 142 -4.76 -17.54 -10.78
N CYS A 143 -3.58 -17.31 -11.38
CA CYS A 143 -2.36 -16.93 -10.67
C CYS A 143 -2.16 -15.41 -10.69
N GLU A 144 -2.96 -14.63 -9.95
CA GLU A 144 -2.84 -13.17 -9.95
C GLU A 144 -1.52 -12.67 -9.32
N GLY A 145 -0.87 -13.49 -8.49
CA GLY A 145 0.35 -13.12 -7.77
C GLY A 145 1.58 -12.91 -8.65
N ILE A 146 1.55 -13.33 -9.91
CA ILE A 146 2.64 -13.05 -10.86
C ILE A 146 2.56 -11.61 -11.41
N LYS A 147 1.41 -10.95 -11.25
CA LYS A 147 1.13 -9.64 -11.84
C LYS A 147 2.15 -8.60 -11.36
N PRO A 148 2.88 -7.97 -12.29
CA PRO A 148 3.87 -6.97 -11.92
C PRO A 148 3.18 -5.70 -11.41
N GLY A 149 3.86 -4.97 -10.51
CA GLY A 149 3.30 -3.80 -9.86
C GLY A 149 4.34 -3.05 -9.02
N TRP A 150 3.88 -2.03 -8.30
CA TRP A 150 4.73 -1.19 -7.48
C TRP A 150 4.07 -0.83 -6.16
N VAL A 151 4.85 -0.27 -5.24
CA VAL A 151 4.38 0.27 -3.97
C VAL A 151 4.13 1.76 -4.14
N ARG A 152 3.09 2.27 -3.48
CA ARG A 152 2.74 3.69 -3.51
C ARG A 152 2.48 4.23 -2.11
N VAL A 153 3.18 5.31 -1.77
CA VAL A 153 3.06 6.05 -0.50
C VAL A 153 2.70 7.50 -0.81
N ASN A 154 1.83 8.10 0.02
CA ASN A 154 1.40 9.49 -0.10
C ASN A 154 1.94 10.31 1.08
N PHE A 155 2.57 11.44 0.79
CA PHE A 155 3.09 12.39 1.77
C PHE A 155 2.23 13.65 1.75
N ASN A 156 1.13 13.62 2.49
CA ASN A 156 0.21 14.75 2.57
C ASN A 156 0.78 15.92 3.39
N TYR A 157 0.18 17.10 3.26
CA TYR A 157 0.68 18.35 3.86
C TYR A 157 0.67 18.41 5.40
N PHE A 158 -0.02 17.50 6.08
CA PHE A 158 -0.15 17.52 7.55
C PHE A 158 0.77 16.50 8.24
N ILE A 159 1.65 15.84 7.48
CA ILE A 159 2.73 15.01 8.04
C ILE A 159 3.79 15.92 8.66
N SER A 160 4.16 15.64 9.91
CA SER A 160 5.25 16.34 10.59
C SER A 160 6.62 15.92 10.04
N GLU A 161 7.64 16.74 10.27
CA GLU A 161 9.02 16.39 9.88
C GLU A 161 9.52 15.09 10.54
N PRO A 162 9.28 14.81 11.83
CA PRO A 162 9.64 13.52 12.44
C PRO A 162 8.97 12.32 11.75
N VAL A 163 7.68 12.44 11.41
CA VAL A 163 6.96 11.38 10.70
C VAL A 163 7.51 11.23 9.28
N LEU A 164 7.81 12.31 8.57
CA LEU A 164 8.45 12.25 7.25
C LEU A 164 9.79 11.50 7.30
N ASP A 165 10.64 11.85 8.26
CA ASP A 165 11.95 11.21 8.45
C ASP A 165 11.78 9.72 8.77
N TYR A 166 10.80 9.37 9.60
CA TYR A 166 10.44 7.98 9.89
C TYR A 166 10.01 7.21 8.63
N LEU A 167 9.10 7.77 7.82
CA LEU A 167 8.63 7.15 6.58
C LEU A 167 9.78 6.93 5.59
N VAL A 168 10.67 7.92 5.43
CA VAL A 168 11.84 7.83 4.54
C VAL A 168 12.81 6.76 5.04
N ALA A 169 13.10 6.74 6.34
CA ALA A 169 13.99 5.76 6.94
C ALA A 169 13.45 4.33 6.87
N ALA A 170 12.15 4.13 7.13
CA ALA A 170 11.49 2.82 7.05
C ALA A 170 11.62 2.23 5.64
N VAL A 171 11.35 3.02 4.59
CA VAL A 171 11.52 2.54 3.20
C VAL A 171 12.98 2.23 2.88
N HIS A 172 13.94 3.01 3.39
CA HIS A 172 15.37 2.67 3.25
C HIS A 172 15.74 1.37 3.94
N LEU A 173 15.22 1.11 5.16
CA LEU A 173 15.46 -0.15 5.87
C LEU A 173 14.87 -1.35 5.12
N VAL A 174 13.64 -1.24 4.63
CA VAL A 174 13.02 -2.28 3.80
C VAL A 174 13.82 -2.51 2.52
N ALA A 175 14.29 -1.44 1.86
CA ALA A 175 15.09 -1.57 0.65
C ALA A 175 16.46 -2.22 0.88
N ALA A 176 17.10 -1.93 2.02
CA ALA A 176 18.41 -2.47 2.36
C ALA A 176 18.35 -3.90 2.91
N HIS A 177 17.33 -4.21 3.74
CA HIS A 177 17.32 -5.42 4.57
C HIS A 177 16.01 -6.20 4.53
N GLY A 178 14.95 -5.68 3.93
CA GLY A 178 13.61 -6.30 3.92
C GLY A 178 13.59 -7.73 3.38
N PHE A 179 14.48 -8.06 2.44
CA PHE A 179 14.62 -9.40 1.89
C PHE A 179 14.94 -10.47 2.95
N ARG A 180 15.58 -10.11 4.07
CA ARG A 180 15.92 -11.04 5.15
C ARG A 180 14.70 -11.61 5.86
N LEU A 181 13.58 -10.92 5.77
CA LEU A 181 12.32 -11.35 6.37
C LEU A 181 11.45 -12.17 5.41
N LEU A 182 11.85 -12.38 4.16
CA LEU A 182 11.09 -13.21 3.22
C LEU A 182 10.68 -14.58 3.82
N PRO A 183 11.57 -15.33 4.51
CA PRO A 183 11.19 -16.61 5.09
C PRO A 183 10.05 -16.52 6.10
N ASP A 184 9.89 -15.38 6.77
CA ASP A 184 8.86 -15.12 7.79
C ASP A 184 7.47 -14.89 7.21
N TYR A 185 7.35 -14.78 5.89
CA TYR A 185 6.09 -14.56 5.21
C TYR A 185 5.70 -15.76 4.36
N ARG A 186 4.42 -15.80 4.00
CA ARG A 186 3.79 -16.74 3.10
C ARG A 186 3.19 -16.01 1.93
N PHE A 187 3.56 -16.46 0.74
CA PHE A 187 3.06 -15.95 -0.52
C PHE A 187 1.97 -16.87 -1.04
N ASP A 188 0.84 -16.30 -1.41
CA ASP A 188 -0.23 -16.99 -2.12
C ASP A 188 -0.16 -16.65 -3.62
N PRO A 189 0.25 -17.58 -4.50
CA PRO A 189 0.33 -17.34 -5.94
C PRO A 189 -1.00 -16.98 -6.59
N ALA A 190 -2.13 -17.42 -6.03
CA ALA A 190 -3.44 -17.16 -6.59
C ALA A 190 -3.86 -15.69 -6.37
N THR A 191 -3.61 -15.15 -5.18
CA THR A 191 -4.05 -13.79 -4.80
C THR A 191 -2.93 -12.74 -4.84
N GLY A 192 -1.67 -13.18 -4.87
CA GLY A 192 -0.51 -12.30 -4.74
C GLY A 192 -0.31 -11.72 -3.34
N LEU A 193 -1.06 -12.19 -2.34
CA LEU A 193 -0.97 -11.70 -0.97
C LEU A 193 0.24 -12.29 -0.25
N TRP A 194 0.84 -11.47 0.60
CA TRP A 194 1.89 -11.87 1.53
C TRP A 194 1.36 -11.74 2.95
N ARG A 195 1.53 -12.78 3.77
CA ARG A 195 1.10 -12.80 5.17
C ARG A 195 2.22 -13.31 6.04
N HIS A 196 2.44 -12.70 7.20
CA HIS A 196 3.37 -13.23 8.18
C HIS A 196 2.95 -14.67 8.57
N ARG A 197 3.92 -15.59 8.73
CA ARG A 197 3.66 -17.01 9.00
C ARG A 197 2.88 -17.25 10.29
N ASP A 198 3.07 -16.36 11.28
CA ASP A 198 2.42 -16.45 12.60
C ASP A 198 1.04 -15.76 12.61
N GLY A 199 0.60 -15.21 11.47
CA GLY A 199 -0.63 -14.45 11.36
C GLY A 199 -0.51 -13.02 11.92
N PRO A 200 -1.63 -12.27 11.98
CA PRO A 200 -1.64 -10.91 12.50
C PRO A 200 -1.40 -10.90 14.02
N VAL A 201 -0.60 -9.92 14.48
CA VAL A 201 -0.28 -9.73 15.91
C VAL A 201 -1.54 -9.50 16.75
N GLU A 202 -2.49 -8.72 16.21
CA GLU A 202 -3.81 -8.53 16.82
C GLU A 202 -4.92 -9.02 15.88
N PRO A 203 -5.89 -9.81 16.40
CA PRO A 203 -7.03 -10.22 15.60
C PRO A 203 -7.88 -8.99 15.25
N PRO A 204 -8.30 -8.82 13.98
CA PRO A 204 -9.17 -7.71 13.60
C PRO A 204 -10.44 -7.72 14.44
N MET A 205 -10.93 -6.51 14.81
CA MET A 205 -12.17 -6.37 15.57
C MET A 205 -13.29 -7.16 14.91
N ARG A 206 -13.98 -7.98 15.69
CA ARG A 206 -15.07 -8.84 15.24
C ARG A 206 -16.39 -8.31 15.76
N LEU A 207 -17.44 -8.45 14.96
CA LEU A 207 -18.78 -7.94 15.32
C LEU A 207 -19.30 -8.52 16.65
N HIS A 208 -18.93 -9.76 16.99
CA HIS A 208 -19.32 -10.39 18.26
C HIS A 208 -18.63 -9.80 19.50
N GLN A 209 -17.62 -8.95 19.33
CA GLN A 209 -16.99 -8.20 20.43
C GLN A 209 -17.78 -6.94 20.79
N VAL A 210 -18.79 -6.59 19.98
CA VAL A 210 -19.73 -5.51 20.28
C VAL A 210 -20.81 -6.06 21.21
N SER A 211 -20.97 -5.42 22.38
CA SER A 211 -22.00 -5.73 23.37
C SER A 211 -22.68 -4.44 23.85
N TYR A 212 -23.73 -4.58 24.65
CA TYR A 212 -24.44 -3.44 25.24
C TYR A 212 -24.52 -3.63 26.74
N ASP A 213 -24.16 -2.60 27.50
CA ASP A 213 -24.29 -2.64 28.95
C ASP A 213 -25.76 -2.43 29.39
N ALA A 214 -26.02 -2.53 30.70
CA ALA A 214 -27.36 -2.37 31.27
C ALA A 214 -28.01 -1.00 30.99
N GLY A 215 -27.22 0.02 30.61
CA GLY A 215 -27.69 1.34 30.19
C GLY A 215 -27.95 1.45 28.69
N GLY A 216 -27.75 0.39 27.92
CA GLY A 216 -27.87 0.41 26.46
C GLY A 216 -26.67 1.01 25.73
N TRP A 217 -25.55 1.24 26.42
CA TRP A 217 -24.34 1.77 25.78
C TRP A 217 -23.55 0.67 25.11
N MET A 218 -23.15 0.92 23.86
CA MET A 218 -22.31 0.02 23.10
C MET A 218 -20.91 -0.11 23.76
N ARG A 219 -20.45 -1.34 23.94
CA ARG A 219 -19.14 -1.71 24.46
C ARG A 219 -18.42 -2.53 23.40
N TYR A 220 -17.17 -2.18 23.13
CA TYR A 220 -16.28 -2.89 22.21
C TYR A 220 -14.83 -2.65 22.67
N PRO A 221 -13.87 -3.49 22.25
CA PRO A 221 -12.45 -3.22 22.50
C PRO A 221 -12.06 -1.89 21.85
N ASP A 222 -11.70 -0.91 22.67
CA ASP A 222 -11.29 0.42 22.20
C ASP A 222 -9.81 0.63 22.49
N HIS A 223 -8.99 0.70 21.43
CA HIS A 223 -7.56 0.93 21.51
C HIS A 223 -7.29 2.42 21.27
N GLN A 224 -7.42 3.23 22.33
CA GLN A 224 -7.13 4.68 22.30
C GLN A 224 -5.67 5.01 22.65
N GLU A 225 -4.81 4.00 22.80
CA GLU A 225 -3.42 4.20 23.14
C GLU A 225 -2.71 5.00 22.03
N ARG A 226 -2.09 6.11 22.42
CA ARG A 226 -1.33 6.98 21.52
C ARG A 226 0.05 7.21 22.11
N ALA A 227 1.07 7.02 21.28
CA ALA A 227 2.43 7.42 21.60
C ALA A 227 2.76 8.77 20.98
N SER A 228 3.70 9.49 21.59
CA SER A 228 4.31 10.69 21.01
C SER A 228 5.19 10.33 19.82
N GLU A 229 5.33 11.21 18.83
CA GLU A 229 6.23 11.02 17.67
C GLU A 229 7.69 10.76 18.08
N SER A 230 8.09 11.09 19.31
CA SER A 230 9.41 10.77 19.86
C SER A 230 9.73 9.27 19.89
N VAL A 231 8.72 8.38 19.91
CA VAL A 231 8.95 6.92 19.90
C VAL A 231 9.30 6.38 18.52
N LEU A 232 9.07 7.15 17.44
CA LEU A 232 9.31 6.67 16.08
C LEU A 232 10.77 6.28 15.85
N ALA A 233 11.70 6.97 16.54
CA ALA A 233 13.12 6.62 16.49
C ALA A 233 13.39 5.22 17.07
N SER A 234 12.77 4.86 18.20
CA SER A 234 12.97 3.54 18.80
C SER A 234 12.37 2.43 17.94
N TYR A 235 11.24 2.67 17.26
CA TYR A 235 10.69 1.70 16.29
C TYR A 235 11.64 1.42 15.12
N LEU A 236 12.38 2.44 14.66
CA LEU A 236 13.44 2.22 13.65
C LEU A 236 14.60 1.39 14.21
N ASP A 237 14.97 1.58 15.48
CA ASP A 237 16.02 0.81 16.14
C ASP A 237 15.59 -0.65 16.34
N GLU A 238 14.38 -0.90 16.82
CA GLU A 238 13.79 -2.24 16.93
C GLU A 238 13.76 -2.96 15.58
N ALA A 239 13.38 -2.26 14.52
CA ALA A 239 13.42 -2.82 13.17
C ALA A 239 14.85 -3.16 12.72
N ARG A 240 15.85 -2.32 13.02
CA ARG A 240 17.27 -2.60 12.71
C ARG A 240 17.76 -3.85 13.45
N ASP A 241 17.44 -3.98 14.73
CA ASP A 241 17.80 -5.14 15.54
C ASP A 241 17.15 -6.41 15.01
N LEU A 242 15.88 -6.33 14.62
CA LEU A 242 15.16 -7.43 13.97
C LEU A 242 15.85 -7.86 12.66
N PHE A 243 16.22 -6.90 11.80
CA PHE A 243 16.94 -7.21 10.56
C PHE A 243 18.36 -7.76 10.80
N ALA A 244 19.04 -7.32 11.86
CA ALA A 244 20.37 -7.78 12.22
C ALA A 244 20.36 -9.20 12.80
N GLY A 245 19.29 -9.57 13.51
CA GLY A 245 19.09 -10.91 14.07
C GLY A 245 18.74 -11.99 13.03
N ARG A 246 18.57 -11.63 11.76
CA ARG A 246 18.28 -12.55 10.66
C ARG A 246 19.52 -12.74 9.79
N GLU A 247 19.86 -14.00 9.52
CA GLU A 247 20.92 -14.34 8.58
C GLU A 247 20.54 -13.94 7.15
N ASP A 248 21.53 -13.61 6.33
CA ASP A 248 21.30 -13.45 4.90
C ASP A 248 20.93 -14.82 4.33
N CYS A 249 19.67 -15.01 3.95
CA CYS A 249 19.30 -16.18 3.17
C CYS A 249 20.04 -16.10 1.83
N ASP A 250 21.09 -16.90 1.68
CA ASP A 250 21.75 -17.09 0.38
C ASP A 250 20.69 -17.54 -0.62
N ALA A 251 20.65 -16.84 -1.76
CA ALA A 251 19.67 -17.08 -2.83
C ALA A 251 19.80 -18.45 -3.51
N SER A 252 20.67 -19.33 -3.00
CA SER A 252 21.15 -20.54 -3.67
C SER A 252 20.58 -21.86 -3.13
N CYS A 253 19.77 -21.84 -2.07
CA CYS A 253 19.42 -23.09 -1.38
C CYS A 253 18.20 -23.82 -1.93
N ASP A 254 17.14 -23.11 -2.33
CA ASP A 254 15.84 -23.78 -2.50
C ASP A 254 15.22 -23.45 -3.85
N ASP A 255 14.94 -24.48 -4.64
CA ASP A 255 14.31 -24.38 -5.96
C ASP A 255 12.78 -24.34 -5.78
N PRO A 256 12.12 -23.16 -5.91
CA PRO A 256 10.66 -23.07 -5.79
C PRO A 256 9.91 -23.80 -6.92
N ALA A 257 10.61 -24.28 -7.96
CA ALA A 257 10.02 -24.89 -9.16
C ALA A 257 9.19 -26.15 -8.88
N GLN A 258 9.22 -26.73 -7.68
CA GLN A 258 8.35 -27.86 -7.34
C GLN A 258 6.93 -27.44 -6.90
N ARG A 259 6.68 -26.16 -6.62
CA ARG A 259 5.42 -25.70 -6.00
C ARG A 259 4.66 -24.63 -6.78
N VAL A 260 5.26 -24.07 -7.82
CA VAL A 260 4.60 -23.17 -8.78
C VAL A 260 4.66 -23.78 -10.18
N SER A 261 3.79 -23.35 -11.09
CA SER A 261 3.84 -23.81 -12.49
C SER A 261 5.16 -23.38 -13.14
N ALA A 262 5.60 -24.13 -14.15
CA ALA A 262 6.78 -23.76 -14.94
C ALA A 262 6.62 -22.39 -15.61
N ASP A 263 5.40 -22.07 -16.04
CA ASP A 263 5.07 -20.77 -16.64
C ASP A 263 5.15 -19.62 -15.63
N PHE A 264 4.71 -19.84 -14.38
CA PHE A 264 4.89 -18.87 -13.29
C PHE A 264 6.37 -18.62 -13.02
N GLU A 265 7.18 -19.68 -12.91
CA GLU A 265 8.62 -19.54 -12.65
C GLU A 265 9.35 -18.84 -13.80
N ALA A 266 8.97 -19.11 -15.05
CA ALA A 266 9.51 -18.43 -16.23
C ALA A 266 9.22 -16.91 -16.22
N LEU A 267 8.08 -16.50 -15.66
CA LEU A 267 7.66 -15.11 -15.54
C LEU A 267 8.08 -14.42 -14.23
N ARG A 268 8.67 -15.17 -13.28
CA ARG A 268 8.97 -14.67 -11.94
C ARG A 268 9.97 -13.52 -11.99
N TRP A 269 9.52 -12.33 -11.65
CA TRP A 269 10.33 -11.10 -11.63
C TRP A 269 10.84 -10.73 -10.24
N PHE A 270 10.46 -11.47 -9.20
CA PHE A 270 10.73 -11.15 -7.80
C PHE A 270 11.38 -12.31 -7.02
N GLU A 271 11.95 -12.00 -5.86
CA GLU A 271 12.50 -12.97 -4.91
C GLU A 271 11.38 -13.82 -4.28
N LEU A 272 11.47 -15.15 -4.43
CA LEU A 272 10.54 -16.10 -3.83
C LEU A 272 11.30 -17.35 -3.36
N PRO A 273 11.84 -17.34 -2.13
CA PRO A 273 12.40 -18.54 -1.50
C PRO A 273 11.33 -19.62 -1.29
N GLU A 274 11.70 -20.91 -1.33
CA GLU A 274 10.74 -22.01 -1.13
C GLU A 274 9.98 -21.87 0.20
N ALA A 275 10.67 -21.43 1.26
CA ALA A 275 10.09 -21.18 2.58
C ALA A 275 8.82 -20.28 2.57
N CYS A 276 8.60 -19.48 1.52
CA CYS A 276 7.42 -18.63 1.35
C CYS A 276 6.18 -19.39 0.84
N LEU A 277 6.33 -20.61 0.32
CA LEU A 277 5.27 -21.41 -0.32
C LEU A 277 4.79 -22.58 0.56
N HIS A 278 4.99 -22.50 1.88
CA HIS A 278 4.65 -23.54 2.86
C HIS A 278 3.43 -23.24 3.72
#